data_AF-A0AAV1GQU0-F1
#
_entry.id   AF-A0AAV1GQU0-F1
#
_cell.length_a   1.000
_cell.length_b   1.000
_cell.length_c   1.000
_cell.angle_alpha   90.00
_cell.angle_beta   90.00
_cell.angle_gamma   90.00
#
_symmetry.space_group_name_H-M   'P 1'
#
loop_
_entity.id
_entity.type
_entity.pdbx_description
1 polymer ?
#
loop_
_entity_poly.entity_id
_entity_poly.type
_entity_poly.pdbx_seq_one_letter_code
_entity_poly.pdbx_strand_id
1 'polypeptide(L)'
;MAASNPSVFLLTVNGQIEGANFPEYDNLYCKYCFVYGHDWAPSSGLEEGITQITCKGTQSSHKLIWNFPLETTFKSTNPSGWPQLVVSVYGPDVFGNDVVRGYGATHIPFTPGQHTRTIPMFVPEPTWRLQKFTSWLLGRRPEYTDPKVVAQGEGREVTRVRSQGFVTVSFHIMTKDMKKLGYDTGPSGPVNTQSATSGWSTEEQ
;
A
#
# COMPACT_ATOMS: atom_id res chain seq x y z
N MET A 1 -18.67 -30.33 26.35
CA MET A 1 -17.55 -30.07 25.42
C MET A 1 -17.77 -28.68 24.84
N ALA A 2 -17.13 -27.65 25.39
CA ALA A 2 -17.20 -26.32 24.78
C ALA A 2 -16.41 -26.37 23.47
N ALA A 3 -17.08 -26.11 22.34
CA ALA A 3 -16.39 -25.96 21.07
C ALA A 3 -15.39 -24.80 21.23
N SER A 4 -14.09 -25.11 21.23
CA SER A 4 -13.06 -24.09 21.16
C SER A 4 -13.21 -23.43 19.79
N ASN A 5 -13.85 -22.27 19.74
CA ASN A 5 -13.86 -21.46 18.52
C ASN A 5 -12.39 -21.26 18.10
N PRO A 6 -12.04 -21.51 16.83
CA PRO A 6 -10.68 -21.25 16.37
C PRO A 6 -10.33 -19.80 16.67
N SER A 7 -9.27 -19.59 17.43
CA SER A 7 -8.79 -18.26 17.80
C SER A 7 -8.24 -17.59 16.55
N VAL A 8 -8.96 -16.60 16.05
CA VAL A 8 -8.53 -15.71 14.96
C VAL A 8 -7.99 -14.42 15.55
N PHE A 9 -7.08 -13.77 14.82
CA PHE A 9 -6.70 -12.38 15.06
C PHE A 9 -7.16 -11.49 13.91
N LEU A 10 -7.30 -10.20 14.19
CA LEU A 10 -7.63 -9.19 13.18
C LEU A 10 -6.46 -8.25 12.96
N LEU A 11 -6.28 -7.84 11.70
CA LEU A 11 -5.38 -6.79 11.26
C LEU A 11 -6.21 -5.73 10.53
N THR A 12 -6.35 -4.55 11.11
CA THR A 12 -6.96 -3.41 10.44
C THR A 12 -5.87 -2.52 9.86
N VAL A 13 -5.98 -2.26 8.56
CA VAL A 13 -5.10 -1.42 7.77
C VAL A 13 -5.87 -0.16 7.38
N ASN A 14 -5.60 0.92 8.10
CA ASN A 14 -6.06 2.25 7.72
C ASN A 14 -4.89 3.05 7.14
N GLY A 15 -5.16 4.11 6.40
CA GLY A 15 -4.11 4.95 5.86
C GLY A 15 -4.52 5.70 4.61
N GLN A 16 -3.53 6.13 3.85
CA GLN A 16 -3.75 6.80 2.58
C GLN A 16 -2.54 6.66 1.64
N ILE A 17 -2.83 6.56 0.34
CA ILE A 17 -1.86 6.80 -0.72
C ILE A 17 -1.74 8.33 -0.85
N GLU A 18 -0.72 8.90 -0.22
CA GLU A 18 -0.54 10.35 -0.15
C GLU A 18 -0.29 10.95 -1.54
N GLY A 19 0.60 10.33 -2.30
CA GLY A 19 1.04 10.89 -3.56
C GLY A 19 2.25 10.17 -4.13
N ALA A 20 2.81 10.76 -5.19
CA ALA A 20 3.95 10.21 -5.88
C ALA A 20 4.93 11.27 -6.38
N ASN A 21 6.16 10.86 -6.60
CA ASN A 21 7.19 11.63 -7.28
C ASN A 21 7.67 10.84 -8.49
N PHE A 22 7.28 11.29 -9.68
CA PHE A 22 7.73 10.78 -10.97
C PHE A 22 8.36 11.94 -11.74
N PRO A 23 9.68 12.00 -11.92
CA PRO A 23 10.33 13.14 -12.56
C PRO A 23 9.83 13.39 -14.00
N GLU A 24 9.72 12.32 -14.79
CA GLU A 24 9.41 12.37 -16.23
C GLU A 24 7.92 12.43 -16.57
N TYR A 25 7.02 12.18 -15.61
CA TYR A 25 5.59 11.98 -15.88
C TYR A 25 4.69 12.89 -15.05
N ASP A 26 3.52 13.21 -15.60
CA ASP A 26 2.48 14.05 -14.99
C ASP A 26 1.09 13.53 -15.41
N ASN A 27 0.02 14.06 -14.83
CA ASN A 27 -1.36 13.61 -15.03
C ASN A 27 -1.51 12.10 -14.70
N LEU A 28 -1.18 11.75 -13.45
CA LEU A 28 -1.13 10.36 -13.02
C LEU A 28 -2.30 10.00 -12.12
N TYR A 29 -2.72 8.73 -12.20
CA TYR A 29 -3.56 8.07 -11.22
C TYR A 29 -2.92 6.76 -10.76
N CYS A 30 -3.35 6.25 -9.62
CA CYS A 30 -2.86 5.03 -9.02
C CYS A 30 -3.99 4.01 -8.91
N LYS A 31 -3.73 2.77 -9.29
CA LYS A 31 -4.54 1.60 -8.92
C LYS A 31 -3.83 0.88 -7.78
N TYR A 32 -4.56 0.46 -6.77
CA TYR A 32 -4.02 -0.36 -5.71
C TYR A 32 -4.82 -1.65 -5.53
N CYS A 33 -4.17 -2.68 -5.02
CA CYS A 33 -4.83 -3.87 -4.50
C CYS A 33 -4.00 -4.47 -3.35
N PHE A 34 -4.66 -5.21 -2.47
CA PHE A 34 -3.99 -6.03 -1.47
C PHE A 34 -3.75 -7.45 -2.00
N VAL A 35 -2.57 -7.99 -1.71
CA VAL A 35 -2.20 -9.38 -1.98
C VAL A 35 -1.84 -10.03 -0.65
N TYR A 36 -2.37 -11.23 -0.41
CA TYR A 36 -2.24 -11.92 0.87
C TYR A 36 -2.35 -13.44 0.67
N GLY A 37 -1.87 -14.21 1.65
CA GLY A 37 -1.88 -15.67 1.63
C GLY A 37 -3.25 -16.28 1.92
N HIS A 38 -3.38 -17.59 1.70
CA HIS A 38 -4.67 -18.30 1.74
C HIS A 38 -5.40 -18.26 3.10
N ASP A 39 -4.67 -18.14 4.21
CA ASP A 39 -5.29 -18.07 5.55
C ASP A 39 -5.91 -16.69 5.85
N TRP A 40 -5.48 -15.65 5.13
CA TRP A 40 -5.98 -14.31 5.28
C TRP A 40 -7.30 -14.15 4.52
N ALA A 41 -8.30 -13.63 5.21
CA ALA A 41 -9.58 -13.29 4.60
C ALA A 41 -9.95 -11.83 4.90
N PRO A 42 -10.37 -11.05 3.89
CA PRO A 42 -10.91 -9.72 4.11
C PRO A 42 -12.22 -9.84 4.90
N SER A 43 -12.39 -9.03 5.94
CA SER A 43 -13.62 -8.95 6.74
C SER A 43 -14.43 -7.70 6.43
N SER A 44 -13.77 -6.60 6.06
CA SER A 44 -14.42 -5.31 5.76
C SER A 44 -13.46 -4.38 5.01
N GLY A 45 -14.02 -3.34 4.37
CA GLY A 45 -13.28 -2.34 3.61
C GLY A 45 -13.04 -2.74 2.15
N LEU A 46 -12.21 -1.97 1.44
CA LEU A 46 -11.92 -2.18 0.02
C LEU A 46 -10.57 -2.89 -0.15
N GLU A 47 -10.57 -3.93 -0.96
CA GLU A 47 -9.36 -4.70 -1.26
C GLU A 47 -8.58 -4.13 -2.45
N GLU A 48 -9.26 -3.35 -3.29
CA GLU A 48 -8.71 -2.69 -4.46
C GLU A 48 -9.44 -1.37 -4.73
N GLY A 49 -8.79 -0.49 -5.48
CA GLY A 49 -9.40 0.76 -5.88
C GLY A 49 -8.51 1.59 -6.80
N ILE A 50 -9.08 2.69 -7.28
CA ILE A 50 -8.45 3.59 -8.25
C ILE A 50 -8.57 5.02 -7.73
N THR A 51 -7.46 5.74 -7.71
CA THR A 51 -7.43 7.15 -7.31
C THR A 51 -7.95 8.06 -8.42
N GLN A 52 -8.22 9.31 -8.06
CA GLN A 52 -8.38 10.37 -9.06
C GLN A 52 -7.08 10.59 -9.86
N ILE A 53 -7.24 11.18 -11.04
CA ILE A 53 -6.12 11.73 -11.81
C ILE A 53 -5.69 13.05 -11.17
N THR A 54 -4.38 13.23 -10.98
CA THR A 54 -3.80 14.45 -10.41
C THR A 54 -2.63 14.91 -11.26
N CYS A 55 -2.30 16.19 -11.17
CA CYS A 55 -1.15 16.80 -11.85
C CYS A 55 -0.19 17.46 -10.86
N LYS A 56 1.04 17.72 -11.30
CA LYS A 56 2.06 18.39 -10.48
C LYS A 56 1.65 19.82 -10.19
N GLY A 57 1.81 20.23 -8.93
CA GLY A 57 1.58 21.61 -8.51
C GLY A 57 2.59 22.57 -9.16
N THR A 58 2.17 23.81 -9.40
CA THR A 58 2.97 24.85 -10.07
C THR A 58 4.08 25.44 -9.22
N GLN A 59 4.08 25.26 -7.89
CA GLN A 59 4.84 26.14 -6.99
C GLN A 59 6.01 25.54 -6.20
N SER A 60 6.32 24.24 -6.18
CA SER A 60 7.63 23.78 -5.64
C SER A 60 7.80 22.27 -5.52
N SER A 61 6.74 21.49 -5.33
CA SER A 61 6.89 20.04 -5.32
C SER A 61 6.51 19.50 -6.68
N HIS A 62 7.46 18.94 -7.44
CA HIS A 62 7.17 18.02 -8.56
C HIS A 62 6.48 16.71 -8.08
N LYS A 63 5.69 16.81 -6.99
CA LYS A 63 4.95 15.76 -6.32
C LYS A 63 3.50 15.83 -6.76
N LEU A 64 2.98 14.69 -7.14
CA LEU A 64 1.59 14.41 -7.39
C LEU A 64 0.92 14.08 -6.06
N ILE A 65 -0.25 14.65 -5.79
CA ILE A 65 -0.97 14.43 -4.54
C ILE A 65 -2.31 13.75 -4.85
N TRP A 66 -2.53 12.60 -4.20
CA TRP A 66 -3.80 11.88 -4.26
C TRP A 66 -4.54 11.93 -2.93
N ASN A 67 -3.85 11.75 -1.80
CA ASN A 67 -4.47 11.58 -0.47
C ASN A 67 -5.65 10.58 -0.51
N PHE A 68 -5.46 9.47 -1.22
CA PHE A 68 -6.53 8.51 -1.44
C PHE A 68 -6.63 7.54 -0.24
N PRO A 69 -7.81 7.37 0.37
CA PRO A 69 -7.94 6.59 1.59
C PRO A 69 -7.71 5.10 1.35
N LEU A 70 -7.05 4.44 2.31
CA LEU A 70 -6.91 2.99 2.40
C LEU A 70 -7.61 2.53 3.68
N GLU A 71 -8.58 1.62 3.55
CA GLU A 71 -9.28 1.05 4.68
C GLU A 71 -9.67 -0.40 4.35
N THR A 72 -9.06 -1.33 5.08
CA THR A 72 -9.41 -2.76 5.02
C THR A 72 -9.12 -3.44 6.35
N THR A 73 -9.89 -4.46 6.70
CA THR A 73 -9.59 -5.33 7.84
C THR A 73 -9.51 -6.76 7.36
N PHE A 74 -8.46 -7.45 7.81
CA PHE A 74 -8.27 -8.88 7.57
C PHE A 74 -8.45 -9.68 8.84
N LYS A 75 -8.92 -10.91 8.69
CA LYS A 75 -8.90 -11.96 9.71
C LYS A 75 -7.94 -13.07 9.29
N SER A 76 -7.23 -13.64 10.24
CA SER A 76 -6.31 -14.75 10.00
C SER A 76 -6.13 -15.61 11.26
N THR A 77 -5.68 -16.85 11.11
CA THR A 77 -5.28 -17.74 12.21
C THR A 77 -3.76 -17.79 12.40
N ASN A 78 -3.00 -17.47 11.35
CA ASN A 78 -1.55 -17.40 11.39
C ASN A 78 -1.00 -16.24 10.52
N PRO A 79 0.24 -15.78 10.76
CA PRO A 79 0.81 -14.63 10.05
C PRO A 79 1.40 -14.98 8.67
N SER A 80 1.42 -16.25 8.27
CA SER A 80 2.02 -16.67 6.99
C SER A 80 1.28 -16.05 5.80
N GLY A 81 2.02 -15.62 4.78
CA GLY A 81 1.44 -14.90 3.65
C GLY A 81 0.92 -13.50 4.00
N TRP A 82 1.64 -12.81 4.89
CA TRP A 82 1.30 -11.47 5.38
C TRP A 82 0.86 -10.50 4.26
N PRO A 83 -0.19 -9.69 4.46
CA PRO A 83 -0.69 -8.79 3.42
C PRO A 83 0.36 -7.81 2.91
N GLN A 84 0.28 -7.54 1.60
CA GLN A 84 1.07 -6.55 0.90
C GLN A 84 0.14 -5.60 0.16
N LEU A 85 0.51 -4.32 0.13
CA LEU A 85 -0.09 -3.33 -0.74
C LEU A 85 0.68 -3.32 -2.07
N VAL A 86 0.00 -3.58 -3.17
CA VAL A 86 0.50 -3.43 -4.53
C VAL A 86 -0.08 -2.15 -5.13
N VAL A 87 0.77 -1.34 -5.74
CA VAL A 87 0.40 -0.10 -6.42
C VAL A 87 0.88 -0.11 -7.86
N SER A 88 0.02 0.38 -8.75
CA SER A 88 0.28 0.52 -10.19
C SER A 88 -0.10 1.93 -10.61
N VAL A 89 0.87 2.71 -11.08
CA VAL A 89 0.66 4.10 -11.49
C VAL A 89 0.52 4.17 -13.01
N TYR A 90 -0.49 4.89 -13.48
CA TYR A 90 -0.83 5.05 -14.89
C TYR A 90 -0.84 6.53 -15.26
N GLY A 91 -0.59 6.82 -16.54
CA GLY A 91 -0.77 8.17 -17.10
C GLY A 91 -0.59 8.22 -18.61
N PRO A 92 -0.91 9.36 -19.24
CA PRO A 92 -1.09 9.48 -20.68
C PRO A 92 0.23 9.42 -21.44
N ASP A 93 0.28 8.62 -22.51
CA ASP A 93 1.38 8.65 -23.47
C ASP A 93 1.27 9.80 -24.47
N VAL A 94 2.20 9.88 -25.43
CA VAL A 94 2.22 10.95 -26.45
C VAL A 94 0.92 11.00 -27.27
N PHE A 95 0.19 9.89 -27.36
CA PHE A 95 -1.07 9.78 -28.08
C PHE A 95 -2.30 9.88 -27.15
N GLY A 96 -2.10 10.15 -25.86
CA GLY A 96 -3.18 10.26 -24.88
C GLY A 96 -3.70 8.93 -24.35
N ASN A 97 -3.06 7.80 -24.65
CA ASN A 97 -3.45 6.51 -24.09
C ASN A 97 -2.87 6.36 -22.67
N ASP A 98 -3.69 5.90 -21.73
CA ASP A 98 -3.22 5.58 -20.39
C ASP A 98 -2.31 4.34 -20.42
N VAL A 99 -1.07 4.51 -19.98
CA VAL A 99 -0.11 3.42 -19.87
C VAL A 99 0.58 3.42 -18.52
N VAL A 100 1.05 2.25 -18.12
CA VAL A 100 1.74 2.06 -16.84
C VAL A 100 3.06 2.82 -16.81
N ARG A 101 3.25 3.59 -15.75
CA ARG A 101 4.47 4.36 -15.40
C ARG A 101 5.26 3.73 -14.27
N GLY A 102 4.66 2.80 -13.53
CA GLY A 102 5.40 2.10 -12.49
C GLY A 102 4.52 1.12 -11.76
N TYR A 103 5.13 0.01 -11.39
CA TYR A 103 4.64 -0.93 -10.41
C TYR A 103 5.48 -0.82 -9.14
N GLY A 104 4.84 -1.06 -8.00
CA GLY A 104 5.51 -1.12 -6.71
C GLY A 104 4.70 -1.94 -5.72
N ALA A 105 5.37 -2.48 -4.71
CA ALA A 105 4.69 -3.15 -3.61
C ALA A 105 5.43 -2.94 -2.29
N THR A 106 4.70 -3.00 -1.19
CA THR A 106 5.25 -3.02 0.16
C THR A 106 4.42 -3.93 1.05
N HIS A 107 5.07 -4.59 2.00
CA HIS A 107 4.35 -5.27 3.08
C HIS A 107 3.64 -4.26 3.97
N ILE A 108 2.48 -4.67 4.49
CA ILE A 108 1.79 -3.94 5.55
C ILE A 108 2.66 -3.98 6.81
N PRO A 109 2.82 -2.87 7.57
CA PRO A 109 3.60 -2.89 8.80
C PRO A 109 3.10 -3.93 9.80
N PHE A 110 4.03 -4.63 10.44
CA PHE A 110 3.74 -5.71 11.39
C PHE A 110 3.36 -5.21 12.80
N THR A 111 3.70 -3.96 13.12
CA THR A 111 3.45 -3.38 14.44
C THR A 111 2.30 -2.39 14.38
N PRO A 112 1.42 -2.36 15.40
CA PRO A 112 0.41 -1.32 15.53
C PRO A 112 1.01 0.08 15.59
N GLY A 113 0.27 1.07 15.14
CA GLY A 113 0.68 2.47 15.12
C GLY A 113 0.78 3.07 13.72
N GLN A 114 1.37 4.26 13.64
CA GLN A 114 1.51 5.01 12.40
C GLN A 114 2.84 4.70 11.70
N HIS A 115 2.79 4.50 10.39
CA HIS A 115 3.97 4.17 9.57
C HIS A 115 3.90 4.89 8.24
N THR A 116 5.00 5.48 7.80
CA THR A 116 5.14 5.98 6.43
C THR A 116 6.08 5.05 5.66
N ARG A 117 5.68 4.69 4.43
CA ARG A 117 6.47 3.88 3.50
C ARG A 117 6.61 4.61 2.18
N THR A 118 7.83 4.61 1.66
CA THR A 118 8.15 5.08 0.31
C THR A 118 8.40 3.87 -0.56
N ILE A 119 7.49 3.62 -1.49
CA ILE A 119 7.51 2.48 -2.40
C ILE A 119 8.29 2.88 -3.65
N PRO A 120 9.45 2.24 -3.95
CA PRO A 120 10.14 2.46 -5.20
C PRO A 120 9.32 1.89 -6.37
N MET A 121 9.19 2.69 -7.43
CA MET A 121 8.38 2.36 -8.59
C MET A 121 9.26 1.95 -9.76
N PHE A 122 8.94 0.83 -10.39
CA PHE A 122 9.70 0.29 -11.51
C PHE A 122 8.81 -0.14 -12.65
N VAL A 123 9.34 -0.10 -13.87
CA VAL A 123 8.69 -0.68 -15.05
C VAL A 123 9.61 -1.73 -15.68
N PRO A 124 9.06 -2.78 -16.31
CA PRO A 124 9.85 -3.69 -17.11
C PRO A 124 10.44 -2.95 -18.33
N GLU A 125 11.72 -3.17 -18.61
CA GLU A 125 12.37 -2.73 -19.85
C GLU A 125 12.23 -3.83 -20.92
N PRO A 126 11.63 -3.54 -22.09
CA PRO A 126 11.66 -4.47 -23.22
C PRO A 126 13.10 -4.71 -23.69
N THR A 127 13.47 -5.97 -23.91
CA THR A 127 14.81 -6.42 -24.33
C THR A 127 15.20 -5.94 -25.74
N TRP A 128 14.27 -5.42 -26.56
CA TRP A 128 14.53 -5.11 -27.98
C TRP A 128 13.92 -3.79 -28.46
N ARG A 129 14.74 -2.92 -29.07
CA ARG A 129 14.36 -1.57 -29.54
C ARG A 129 13.33 -1.57 -30.68
N LEU A 130 13.26 -2.63 -31.50
CA LEU A 130 12.29 -2.73 -32.58
C LEU A 130 10.88 -3.10 -32.08
N GLN A 131 10.77 -3.77 -30.93
CA GLN A 131 9.49 -4.11 -30.28
C GLN A 131 8.86 -2.87 -29.61
N LYS A 132 9.69 -1.93 -29.15
CA LYS A 132 9.24 -0.60 -28.71
C LYS A 132 8.65 0.22 -29.86
N PHE A 133 9.20 0.11 -31.06
CA PHE A 133 8.69 0.81 -32.24
C PHE A 133 7.38 0.21 -32.75
N THR A 134 7.26 -1.12 -32.84
CA THR A 134 6.00 -1.77 -33.26
C THR A 134 4.90 -1.66 -32.21
N SER A 135 5.22 -1.76 -30.91
CA SER A 135 4.25 -1.58 -29.81
C SER A 135 3.78 -0.13 -29.66
N TRP A 136 4.64 0.85 -29.98
CA TRP A 136 4.28 2.28 -30.11
C TRP A 136 3.40 2.56 -31.34
N LEU A 137 3.62 1.84 -32.46
CA LEU A 137 2.84 1.96 -33.69
C LEU A 137 1.46 1.27 -33.59
N LEU A 138 1.34 0.19 -32.80
CA LEU A 138 0.13 -0.65 -32.67
C LEU A 138 -0.68 -0.41 -31.38
N GLY A 139 -0.27 0.52 -30.51
CA GLY A 139 -1.02 0.91 -29.30
C GLY A 139 -1.16 -0.16 -28.22
N ARG A 140 -0.46 -1.29 -28.33
CA ARG A 140 -0.49 -2.39 -27.34
C ARG A 140 0.86 -2.52 -26.68
N ARG A 141 1.04 -1.87 -25.51
CA ARG A 141 2.22 -2.07 -24.66
C ARG A 141 2.00 -3.25 -23.72
N PRO A 142 3.06 -4.04 -23.45
CA PRO A 142 2.98 -5.15 -22.49
C PRO A 142 2.74 -4.58 -21.09
N GLU A 143 1.51 -4.73 -20.62
CA GLU A 143 1.15 -4.62 -19.20
C GLU A 143 1.39 -6.00 -18.56
N TYR A 144 1.73 -6.05 -17.27
CA TYR A 144 1.68 -7.34 -16.58
C TYR A 144 0.24 -7.88 -16.68
N THR A 145 0.10 -9.12 -17.14
CA THR A 145 -1.20 -9.81 -17.22
C THR A 145 -1.86 -9.91 -15.84
N ASP A 146 -1.05 -9.90 -14.77
CA ASP A 146 -1.51 -9.69 -13.40
C ASP A 146 -0.52 -8.78 -12.63
N PRO A 147 -0.92 -7.56 -12.20
CA PRO A 147 -0.07 -6.69 -11.38
C PRO A 147 0.31 -7.32 -10.03
N LYS A 148 -0.40 -8.36 -9.57
CA LYS A 148 -0.09 -9.10 -8.32
C LYS A 148 1.23 -9.87 -8.39
N VAL A 149 1.78 -10.13 -9.58
CA VAL A 149 3.13 -10.71 -9.75
C VAL A 149 4.19 -9.86 -9.06
N VAL A 150 3.97 -8.55 -8.91
CA VAL A 150 4.88 -7.65 -8.19
C VAL A 150 5.01 -8.01 -6.71
N ALA A 151 3.95 -8.56 -6.10
CA ALA A 151 3.95 -9.06 -4.72
C ALA A 151 4.57 -10.46 -4.59
N GLN A 152 4.66 -11.21 -5.68
CA GLN A 152 5.24 -12.55 -5.70
C GLN A 152 6.75 -12.46 -6.01
N GLY A 153 7.56 -13.25 -5.31
CA GLY A 153 9.00 -13.32 -5.54
C GLY A 153 9.36 -14.08 -6.83
N GLU A 154 8.50 -14.99 -7.28
CA GLU A 154 8.67 -15.79 -8.49
C GLU A 154 8.62 -14.94 -9.77
N GLY A 155 9.55 -15.18 -10.70
CA GLY A 155 9.62 -14.48 -11.99
C GLY A 155 10.41 -13.17 -12.00
N ARG A 156 10.87 -12.66 -10.84
CA ARG A 156 11.76 -11.48 -10.75
C ARG A 156 13.14 -11.68 -11.38
N GLU A 157 13.51 -12.93 -11.65
CA GLU A 157 14.82 -13.32 -12.20
C GLU A 157 14.98 -13.13 -13.71
N VAL A 158 13.90 -12.79 -14.46
CA VAL A 158 13.94 -12.78 -15.94
C VAL A 158 13.67 -11.40 -16.57
N THR A 159 13.21 -10.41 -15.80
CA THR A 159 12.84 -9.08 -16.34
C THR A 159 13.78 -7.97 -15.87
N ARG A 160 14.54 -7.37 -16.79
CA ARG A 160 15.26 -6.12 -16.54
C ARG A 160 14.25 -5.02 -16.25
N VAL A 161 14.43 -4.27 -15.17
CA VAL A 161 13.51 -3.19 -14.76
C VAL A 161 14.23 -1.83 -14.71
N ARG A 162 13.48 -0.75 -14.97
CA ARG A 162 13.94 0.64 -14.81
C ARG A 162 13.16 1.29 -13.67
N SER A 163 13.86 1.91 -12.73
CA SER A 163 13.24 2.75 -11.70
C SER A 163 12.70 4.04 -12.33
N GLN A 164 11.46 4.42 -12.00
CA GLN A 164 10.78 5.59 -12.58
C GLN A 164 10.26 6.60 -11.56
N GLY A 165 10.31 6.29 -10.26
CA GLY A 165 9.83 7.20 -9.23
C GLY A 165 9.53 6.53 -7.91
N PHE A 166 8.76 7.21 -7.08
CA PHE A 166 8.37 6.75 -5.75
C PHE A 166 6.90 7.08 -5.47
N VAL A 167 6.21 6.19 -4.75
CA VAL A 167 4.89 6.44 -4.16
C VAL A 167 5.03 6.49 -2.64
N THR A 168 4.44 7.49 -2.00
CA THR A 168 4.41 7.58 -0.53
C THR A 168 3.05 7.15 -0.01
N VAL A 169 3.06 6.23 0.95
CA VAL A 169 1.87 5.70 1.62
C VAL A 169 2.04 5.85 3.12
N SER A 170 1.03 6.37 3.80
CA SER A 170 0.92 6.32 5.25
C SER A 170 -0.06 5.22 5.66
N PHE A 171 0.30 4.49 6.70
CA PHE A 171 -0.48 3.43 7.31
C PHE A 171 -0.74 3.75 8.77
N HIS A 172 -1.90 3.37 9.26
CA HIS A 172 -2.27 3.30 10.66
C HIS A 172 -2.76 1.87 10.92
N ILE A 173 -1.92 1.09 11.61
CA ILE A 173 -2.14 -0.33 11.83
C ILE A 173 -2.72 -0.57 13.20
N MET A 174 -3.76 -1.41 13.25
CA MET A 174 -4.33 -1.90 14.50
C MET A 174 -4.43 -3.42 14.43
N THR A 175 -4.08 -4.08 15.53
CA THR A 175 -4.17 -5.54 15.65
C THR A 175 -5.05 -5.90 16.83
N LYS A 176 -5.93 -6.89 16.65
CA LYS A 176 -6.76 -7.43 17.72
C LYS A 176 -6.48 -8.92 17.90
N ASP A 177 -6.38 -9.37 19.13
CA ASP A 177 -6.25 -10.78 19.53
C ASP A 177 -4.97 -11.51 19.09
N MET A 178 -4.03 -10.86 18.40
CA MET A 178 -2.71 -11.42 18.06
C MET A 178 -1.93 -11.93 19.29
N LYS A 179 -1.95 -11.17 20.39
CA LYS A 179 -1.28 -11.58 21.64
C LYS A 179 -1.89 -12.83 22.27
N LYS A 180 -3.19 -13.07 22.07
CA LYS A 180 -3.88 -14.29 22.56
C LYS A 180 -3.36 -15.54 21.86
N LEU A 181 -2.83 -15.39 20.66
CA LEU A 181 -2.19 -16.45 19.87
C LEU A 181 -0.68 -16.55 20.12
N GLY A 182 -0.13 -15.77 21.06
CA GLY A 182 1.29 -15.81 21.41
C GLY A 182 2.21 -14.96 20.52
N TYR A 183 1.66 -14.12 19.64
CA TYR A 183 2.47 -13.23 18.81
C TYR A 183 2.81 -11.92 19.53
N ASP A 184 4.07 -11.49 19.43
CA ASP A 184 4.50 -10.16 19.87
C ASP A 184 4.10 -9.11 18.84
N THR A 185 3.46 -8.04 19.31
CA THR A 185 3.00 -6.92 18.47
C THR A 185 3.91 -5.69 18.62
N GLY A 186 5.06 -5.82 19.27
CA GLY A 186 5.93 -4.71 19.59
C GLY A 186 5.39 -3.83 20.74
N PRO A 187 6.04 -2.69 21.02
CA PRO A 187 5.69 -1.83 22.14
C PRO A 187 4.25 -1.34 22.02
N SER A 188 3.46 -1.51 23.08
CA SER A 188 2.20 -0.76 23.21
C SER A 188 2.53 0.73 23.23
N GLY A 189 2.03 1.50 22.26
CA GLY A 189 2.09 2.96 22.32
C GLY A 189 1.59 3.49 23.67
N PRO A 190 1.95 4.73 24.04
CA PRO A 190 1.68 5.23 25.38
C PRO A 190 0.19 5.09 25.70
N VAL A 191 -0.09 4.30 26.74
CA VAL A 191 -1.40 4.25 27.37
C VAL A 191 -1.68 5.68 27.81
N ASN A 192 -2.75 6.28 27.29
CA ASN A 192 -3.23 7.56 27.78
C ASN A 192 -3.74 7.33 29.21
N THR A 193 -2.82 7.38 30.18
CA THR A 193 -3.16 7.39 31.60
C THR A 193 -3.94 8.67 31.80
N GLN A 194 -5.26 8.56 31.94
CA GLN A 194 -6.09 9.67 32.38
C GLN A 194 -5.47 10.19 33.67
N SER A 195 -4.89 11.39 33.61
CA SER A 195 -4.39 12.08 34.79
C SER A 195 -5.57 12.24 35.74
N ALA A 196 -5.53 11.53 36.87
CA ALA A 196 -6.50 11.71 37.93
C ALA A 196 -6.46 13.20 38.32
N THR A 197 -7.55 13.91 38.07
CA THR A 197 -7.72 15.28 38.55
C THR A 197 -7.75 15.25 40.07
N SER A 198 -6.63 15.58 40.71
CA SER A 198 -6.61 15.85 42.14
C SER A 198 -7.38 17.14 42.39
N GLY A 199 -8.59 17.00 42.95
CA GLY A 199 -9.38 18.12 43.44
C GLY A 199 -8.61 18.85 44.53
N TRP A 200 -8.37 20.15 44.32
CA TRP A 200 -7.85 21.02 45.36
C TRP A 200 -9.05 21.49 46.19
N SER A 201 -9.18 20.97 47.41
CA SER A 201 -10.05 21.55 48.43
C SER A 201 -9.34 22.77 49.01
N THR A 202 -9.98 23.93 48.96
CA THR A 202 -9.55 25.13 49.67
C THR A 202 -10.20 25.11 51.06
N GLU A 203 -9.40 24.86 52.10
CA GLU A 203 -9.77 25.13 53.50
C GLU A 203 -8.83 26.19 54.08
N GLU A 204 -9.37 26.91 55.05
CA GLU A 204 -9.08 28.27 55.54
C GLU A 204 -7.67 28.55 56.09
N GLN A 205 -7.20 29.79 55.90
CA GLN A 205 -6.90 30.74 56.98
C GLN A 205 -6.73 32.17 56.46
#